data_AF-A0A850MIR7-F1
#
_entry.id   AF-A0A850MIR7-F1
#
_cell.length_a   1.000
_cell.length_b   1.000
_cell.length_c   1.000
_cell.angle_alpha   90.00
_cell.angle_beta   90.00
_cell.angle_gamma   90.00
#
_symmetry.space_group_name_H-M   'P 1'
#
loop_
_entity.id
_entity.type
_entity.pdbx_description
1 polymer ?
#
loop_
_entity_poly.entity_id
_entity_poly.type
_entity_poly.pdbx_seq_one_letter_code
_entity_poly.pdbx_strand_id
1 'polypeptide(L)'
;MLYLRIYLYKDCDESNVHLEELQKFIEKKIGFSEIFLRGKFIDFHNKDNKIEDLAKQLATLRVKDIYKPHVEYTPFYGEIEFEKRYLTGKIKQIKGILYLNFDN
;
A
#
# COMPACT_ATOMS: atom_id res chain seq x y z
N MET A 1 15.39 24.35 -10.11
CA MET A 1 15.41 23.98 -8.69
C MET A 1 14.36 22.89 -8.49
N LEU A 2 14.77 21.66 -8.15
CA LEU A 2 13.87 20.52 -8.00
C LEU A 2 13.16 20.63 -6.64
N TYR A 3 11.85 20.84 -6.65
CA TYR A 3 11.02 20.76 -5.44
C TYR A 3 10.73 19.29 -5.14
N LEU A 4 11.13 18.83 -3.95
CA LEU A 4 10.82 17.48 -3.51
C LEU A 4 9.35 17.44 -3.04
N ARG A 5 8.54 16.58 -3.65
CA ARG A 5 7.16 16.35 -3.20
C ARG A 5 7.12 15.15 -2.27
N ILE A 6 6.59 15.36 -1.06
CA ILE A 6 6.51 14.33 -0.02
C ILE A 6 5.04 14.11 0.33
N TYR A 7 4.61 12.85 0.36
CA TYR A 7 3.24 12.46 0.72
C TYR A 7 3.27 11.67 2.02
N LEU A 8 2.65 12.19 3.07
CA LEU A 8 2.54 11.54 4.37
C LEU A 8 1.13 10.96 4.52
N TYR A 9 1.00 9.67 4.83
CA TYR A 9 -0.28 8.98 4.96
C TYR A 9 -0.55 8.56 6.41
N LYS A 10 -1.79 8.72 6.87
CA LYS A 10 -2.24 8.33 8.22
C LYS A 10 -2.77 6.90 8.23
N ASP A 11 -1.92 5.93 7.90
CA ASP A 11 -2.33 4.52 7.79
C ASP A 11 -2.16 3.72 9.07
N CYS A 12 -1.31 4.19 9.99
CA CYS A 12 -1.14 3.57 11.29
C CYS A 12 -2.20 4.10 12.28
N ASP A 13 -2.97 3.20 12.89
CA ASP A 13 -3.87 3.54 14.01
C ASP A 13 -3.08 3.79 15.32
N GLU A 14 -1.74 3.77 15.28
CA GLU A 14 -0.91 4.16 16.42
C GLU A 14 -1.11 5.65 16.75
N SER A 15 -1.63 5.89 17.96
CA SER A 15 -1.90 7.22 18.51
C SER A 15 -0.67 8.12 18.64
N ASN A 16 0.53 7.57 18.45
CA ASN A 16 1.79 8.21 18.82
C ASN A 16 2.46 8.99 17.67
N VAL A 17 1.96 8.87 16.44
CA VAL A 17 2.53 9.58 15.28
C VAL A 17 1.62 10.73 14.87
N HIS A 18 1.99 11.94 15.27
CA HIS A 18 1.35 13.18 14.83
C HIS A 18 1.96 13.63 13.49
N LEU A 19 1.24 13.40 12.39
CA LEU A 19 1.74 13.70 11.04
C LEU A 19 2.04 15.19 10.84
N GLU A 20 1.34 16.07 11.55
CA GLU A 20 1.57 17.50 11.53
C GLU A 20 2.93 17.87 12.13
N GLU A 21 3.36 17.16 13.18
CA GLU A 21 4.69 17.36 13.76
C GLU A 21 5.78 16.80 12.85
N LEU A 22 5.52 15.64 12.23
CA LEU A 22 6.43 15.03 11.26
C LEU A 22 6.61 15.94 10.03
N GLN A 23 5.54 16.54 9.52
CA GLN A 23 5.60 17.53 8.44
C GLN A 23 6.52 18.69 8.83
N LYS A 24 6.28 19.33 9.98
CA LYS A 24 7.11 20.46 10.45
C LYS A 24 8.58 20.06 10.60
N PHE A 25 8.84 18.85 11.10
CA PHE A 25 10.19 18.32 11.24
C PHE A 25 10.89 18.18 9.88
N ILE A 26 10.21 17.60 8.89
CA ILE A 26 10.75 17.39 7.54
C ILE A 26 10.96 18.73 6.83
N GLU A 27 10.00 19.66 6.91
CA GLU A 27 10.13 21.01 6.35
C GLU A 27 11.36 21.73 6.92
N LYS A 28 11.56 21.67 8.24
CA LYS A 28 12.72 22.27 8.89
C LYS A 28 14.04 21.63 8.46
N LYS A 29 14.05 20.32 8.20
CA LYS A 29 15.29 19.57 7.92
C LYS A 29 15.70 19.58 6.45
N ILE A 30 14.73 19.56 5.53
CA ILE A 30 14.97 19.47 4.08
C ILE A 30 14.86 20.85 3.41
N GLY A 31 14.11 21.79 4.01
CA GLY A 31 13.99 23.19 3.57
C GLY A 31 13.16 23.41 2.30
N PHE A 32 13.36 22.61 1.25
CA PHE A 32 12.69 22.75 -0.06
C PHE A 32 11.82 21.54 -0.40
N SER A 33 10.82 21.26 0.43
CA SER A 33 9.85 20.20 0.18
C SER A 33 8.41 20.70 0.24
N GLU A 34 7.61 20.33 -0.74
CA GLU A 34 6.16 20.46 -0.69
C GLU A 34 5.60 19.20 -0.03
N ILE A 35 5.14 19.33 1.22
CA ILE A 35 4.65 18.18 2.01
C ILE A 35 3.14 18.19 2.01
N PHE A 36 2.56 17.05 1.63
CA PHE A 36 1.12 16.84 1.58
C PHE A 36 0.72 15.80 2.62
N LEU A 37 -0.13 16.21 3.56
CA LEU A 37 -0.80 15.29 4.46
C LEU A 37 -1.97 14.62 3.74
N ARG A 38 -2.01 13.30 3.79
CA ARG A 38 -3.07 12.45 3.26
C ARG A 38 -3.63 11.60 4.40
N GLY A 39 -4.90 11.22 4.27
CA GLY A 39 -5.54 10.27 5.17
C GLY A 39 -4.97 8.87 5.02
N LYS A 40 -5.79 7.85 5.28
CA LYS A 40 -5.40 6.45 5.04
C LYS A 40 -5.01 6.28 3.57
N PHE A 41 -3.98 5.49 3.31
CA PHE A 41 -3.46 5.26 1.96
C PHE A 41 -4.56 4.69 1.07
N ILE A 42 -5.33 3.74 1.61
CA ILE A 42 -6.44 3.11 0.90
C ILE A 42 -7.56 4.11 0.64
N ASP A 43 -7.96 4.93 1.61
CA ASP A 43 -9.02 5.92 1.41
C ASP A 43 -8.66 6.94 0.32
N PHE A 44 -7.37 7.29 0.20
CA PHE A 44 -6.90 8.19 -0.85
C PHE A 44 -6.95 7.55 -2.25
N HIS A 45 -6.48 6.31 -2.38
CA HIS A 45 -6.37 5.62 -3.67
C HIS A 45 -7.67 4.92 -4.11
N ASN A 46 -8.62 4.72 -3.20
CA ASN A 46 -9.89 4.08 -3.49
C ASN A 46 -11.06 5.06 -3.75
N LYS A 47 -10.79 6.37 -3.84
CA LYS A 47 -11.84 7.40 -4.03
C LYS A 47 -12.72 7.20 -5.26
N ASP A 48 -12.19 6.56 -6.31
CA ASP A 48 -12.91 6.32 -7.57
C ASP A 48 -13.69 4.99 -7.59
N ASN A 49 -13.87 4.31 -6.45
CA ASN A 49 -14.45 2.95 -6.39
C ASN A 49 -13.71 1.89 -7.23
N LYS A 50 -12.43 2.13 -7.53
CA LYS A 50 -11.57 1.21 -8.30
C LYS A 50 -10.89 0.15 -7.43
N ILE A 51 -11.60 -0.35 -6.42
CA ILE A 51 -11.03 -1.29 -5.46
C ILE A 51 -10.55 -2.58 -6.14
N GLU A 52 -11.22 -2.98 -7.23
CA GLU A 52 -10.84 -4.12 -8.05
C GLU A 52 -9.53 -3.90 -8.80
N ASP A 53 -9.37 -2.74 -9.43
CA ASP A 53 -8.13 -2.40 -10.13
C ASP A 53 -6.97 -2.29 -9.15
N LEU A 54 -7.18 -1.64 -8.00
CA LEU A 54 -6.18 -1.52 -6.95
C LEU A 54 -5.79 -2.89 -6.38
N ALA A 55 -6.78 -3.75 -6.09
CA ALA A 55 -6.53 -5.11 -5.64
C ALA A 55 -5.75 -5.93 -6.68
N LYS A 56 -6.07 -5.78 -7.97
CA LYS A 56 -5.35 -6.45 -9.05
C LYS A 56 -3.91 -5.97 -9.17
N GLN A 57 -3.68 -4.65 -9.05
CA GLN A 57 -2.33 -4.07 -9.04
C GLN A 57 -1.51 -4.60 -7.87
N LEU A 58 -2.05 -4.57 -6.64
CA LEU A 58 -1.38 -5.12 -5.46
C LEU A 58 -1.11 -6.62 -5.59
N ALA A 59 -2.07 -7.38 -6.10
CA ALA A 59 -1.92 -8.80 -6.31
C ALA A 59 -0.85 -9.14 -7.36
N THR A 60 -0.50 -8.22 -8.26
CA THR A 60 0.55 -8.36 -9.28
C THR A 60 1.94 -8.07 -8.71
N LEU A 61 2.03 -7.30 -7.61
CA LEU A 61 3.29 -6.91 -6.98
C LEU A 61 3.85 -7.94 -5.99
N ARG A 62 3.15 -9.06 -5.73
CA ARG A 62 3.64 -10.07 -4.78
C ARG A 62 4.80 -10.85 -5.36
N VAL A 63 5.87 -10.97 -4.59
CA VAL A 63 6.96 -11.86 -4.94
C VAL A 63 6.52 -13.31 -4.72
N LYS A 64 6.33 -14.08 -5.80
CA LYS A 64 6.00 -15.51 -5.76
C LYS A 64 7.22 -16.41 -5.60
N ASP A 65 8.35 -15.98 -6.16
CA ASP A 65 9.63 -16.66 -6.08
C ASP A 65 10.70 -15.64 -5.68
N ILE A 66 11.30 -15.83 -4.50
CA ILE A 66 12.33 -14.95 -3.96
C ILE A 66 13.60 -14.92 -4.83
N TYR A 67 13.85 -15.97 -5.62
CA TYR A 67 14.96 -16.03 -6.56
C TYR A 67 14.66 -15.31 -7.88
N LYS A 68 13.38 -14.97 -8.11
CA LYS A 68 12.90 -14.26 -9.30
C LYS A 68 11.94 -13.12 -8.92
N PRO A 69 12.38 -12.14 -8.13
CA PRO A 69 11.50 -11.15 -7.49
C PRO A 69 10.86 -10.15 -8.46
N HIS A 70 11.37 -10.04 -9.69
CA HIS A 70 10.91 -9.08 -10.69
C HIS A 70 10.16 -9.74 -11.85
N VAL A 71 9.82 -11.03 -11.75
CA VAL A 71 9.02 -11.70 -12.77
C VAL A 71 7.58 -11.23 -12.67
N GLU A 72 7.11 -10.59 -13.73
CA GLU A 72 5.69 -10.24 -13.86
C GLU A 72 4.85 -11.51 -14.00
N TYR A 73 3.72 -11.55 -13.30
CA TYR A 73 2.73 -12.62 -13.45
C TYR A 73 1.33 -12.03 -13.45
N THR A 74 0.41 -12.74 -14.10
CA THR A 74 -1.01 -12.42 -13.97
C THR A 74 -1.51 -13.00 -12.65
N PRO A 75 -2.06 -12.19 -11.72
CA PRO A 75 -2.55 -12.69 -10.45
C PRO A 75 -3.75 -13.61 -10.64
N PHE A 76 -3.86 -14.64 -9.81
CA PHE A 76 -5.04 -15.50 -9.78
C PHE A 76 -6.23 -14.77 -9.15
N TYR A 77 -7.45 -15.20 -9.50
CA TYR A 77 -8.67 -14.62 -8.94
C TYR A 77 -8.68 -14.60 -7.41
N GLY A 78 -8.23 -15.68 -6.76
CA GLY A 78 -8.14 -15.75 -5.30
C GLY A 78 -7.16 -14.74 -4.69
N GLU A 79 -6.10 -14.38 -5.41
CA GLU A 79 -5.14 -13.36 -4.96
C GLU A 79 -5.77 -11.96 -5.03
N ILE A 80 -6.52 -11.67 -6.10
CA ILE A 80 -7.26 -10.42 -6.25
C ILE A 80 -8.34 -10.30 -5.17
N GLU A 81 -9.12 -11.36 -4.94
CA GLU A 81 -10.15 -11.38 -3.89
C GLU A 81 -9.58 -11.25 -2.48
N PHE A 82 -8.40 -11.82 -2.25
CA PHE A 82 -7.69 -11.63 -1.00
C PHE A 82 -7.36 -10.15 -0.78
N GLU A 83 -6.73 -9.50 -1.77
CA GLU A 83 -6.39 -8.07 -1.67
C GLU A 83 -7.66 -7.22 -1.50
N LYS A 84 -8.74 -7.48 -2.25
CA LYS A 84 -10.04 -6.82 -2.06
C LYS A 84 -10.54 -6.91 -0.61
N ARG A 85 -10.48 -8.09 -0.01
CA ARG A 85 -10.92 -8.31 1.38
C ARG A 85 -10.02 -7.61 2.39
N TYR A 86 -8.71 -7.57 2.13
CA TYR A 86 -7.76 -6.83 2.94
C TYR A 86 -8.01 -5.32 2.88
N LEU A 87 -8.13 -4.78 1.66
CA LEU A 87 -8.41 -3.36 1.40
C LEU A 87 -9.73 -2.88 2.01
N THR A 88 -10.75 -3.74 2.05
CA THR A 88 -12.05 -3.42 2.69
C THR A 88 -12.08 -3.64 4.20
N GLY A 89 -10.96 -4.01 4.82
CA GLY A 89 -10.89 -4.28 6.26
C GLY A 89 -11.65 -5.55 6.69
N LYS A 90 -12.08 -6.39 5.75
CA LYS A 90 -12.71 -7.69 6.03
C LYS A 90 -11.70 -8.72 6.53
N ILE A 91 -10.40 -8.51 6.28
CA ILE A 91 -9.29 -9.26 6.86
C ILE A 91 -8.43 -8.28 7.65
N LYS A 92 -8.42 -8.40 8.98
CA LYS A 92 -7.68 -7.50 9.88
C LYS A 92 -6.24 -7.95 10.15
N GLN A 93 -5.95 -9.25 10.04
CA GLN A 93 -4.62 -9.81 10.24
C GLN A 93 -4.40 -10.99 9.30
N ILE A 94 -3.30 -10.95 8.58
CA ILE A 94 -2.84 -12.04 7.73
C ILE A 94 -1.82 -12.83 8.55
N LYS A 95 -2.19 -14.03 9.02
CA LYS A 95 -1.26 -14.90 9.77
C LYS A 95 -0.33 -15.72 8.87
N GLY A 96 -0.48 -15.57 7.56
CA GLY A 96 0.23 -16.32 6.53
C GLY A 96 -0.73 -16.72 5.41
N ILE A 97 -0.24 -16.76 4.18
CA ILE A 97 -0.99 -17.23 3.01
C ILE A 97 -0.30 -18.52 2.57
N LEU A 98 -1.02 -19.64 2.66
CA LEU A 98 -0.53 -20.91 2.16
C LEU A 98 -0.92 -21.03 0.69
N TYR A 99 0.09 -21.03 -0.17
CA TYR A 99 -0.08 -21.35 -1.58
C TYR A 99 0.03 -22.87 -1.74
N LEU A 100 -1.09 -23.54 -2.03
CA LEU A 100 -1.09 -24.94 -2.45
C LEU A 100 -0.89 -24.96 -3.97
N ASN A 101 0.32 -25.24 -4.43
CA ASN A 101 0.56 -25.58 -5.83
C ASN A 101 0.10 -27.03 -6.03
N PHE A 102 -0.87 -27.23 -6.90
CA PHE A 102 -1.13 -28.55 -7.48
C PHE A 102 -0.26 -28.65 -8.74
N ASP A 103 0.84 -29.37 -8.64
CA ASP A 103 1.62 -29.75 -9.82
C ASP A 103 0.80 -30.80 -10.59
N ASN A 104 0.44 -30.48 -11.83
CA ASN A 104 -0.06 -31.44 -12.81
C ASN A 104 1.12 -31.95 -13.65
#